data_AF-A0A7S0H6C8-F1
#
_entry.id   AF-A0A7S0H6C8-F1
#
_cell.length_a   1.000
_cell.length_b   1.000
_cell.length_c   1.000
_cell.angle_alpha   90.00
_cell.angle_beta   90.00
_cell.angle_gamma   90.00
#
_symmetry.space_group_name_H-M   'P 1'
#
loop_
_entity.id
_entity.type
_entity.pdbx_description
1 polymer ?
#
loop_
_entity_poly.entity_id
_entity_poly.type
_entity_poly.pdbx_seq_one_letter_code
_entity_poly.pdbx_strand_id
1 'polypeptide(L)'
;FLDFDEMTQVLQQAKFPLISKAVQRGKLEELKQFDVENFISTIPKILGLPPPKCKNIAEGLVLRLAKEVPSSVVVDRPILKRKSKAFAEVARAPKLSRSPSPKSQNGRGSSEESKEKRYLEIERMRSDFVRYPEIKHDKRAIEAWKDLRRYVVENRLRSVMSKLVGQINKQKDLEMVAVELANDAHEDFLLDSNNKGESNCAIFNGLDLASQKIIIK
;
A
#
# COMPACT_ATOMS: atom_id res chain seq x y z
N PHE A 1 4.84 -13.11 20.07
CA PHE A 1 3.61 -13.27 19.28
C PHE A 1 2.83 -14.43 19.87
N LEU A 2 1.51 -14.42 19.74
CA LEU A 2 0.68 -15.53 20.21
C LEU A 2 0.73 -16.71 19.23
N ASP A 3 0.56 -17.91 19.76
CA ASP A 3 0.35 -19.10 18.95
C ASP A 3 -0.94 -18.95 18.13
N PHE A 4 -1.03 -19.67 17.01
CA PHE A 4 -2.17 -19.54 16.10
C PHE A 4 -3.50 -19.85 16.82
N ASP A 5 -3.53 -20.91 17.62
CA ASP A 5 -4.72 -21.34 18.37
C ASP A 5 -5.11 -20.34 19.44
N GLU A 6 -4.13 -19.88 20.23
CA GLU A 6 -4.33 -18.86 21.27
C GLU A 6 -4.85 -17.55 20.67
N MET A 7 -4.25 -17.09 19.57
CA MET A 7 -4.68 -15.89 18.88
C MET A 7 -6.11 -16.04 18.35
N THR A 8 -6.44 -17.19 17.77
CA THR A 8 -7.78 -17.48 17.26
C THR A 8 -8.80 -17.44 18.39
N GLN A 9 -8.50 -18.06 19.53
CA GLN A 9 -9.36 -18.07 20.70
C GLN A 9 -9.59 -16.66 21.26
N VAL A 10 -8.52 -15.88 21.42
CA VAL A 10 -8.61 -14.48 21.91
C VAL A 10 -9.49 -13.64 20.98
N LEU A 11 -9.28 -13.72 19.67
CA LEU A 11 -10.06 -12.93 18.71
C LEU A 11 -11.54 -13.37 18.65
N GLN A 12 -11.81 -14.67 18.83
CA GLN A 12 -13.18 -15.19 18.92
C GLN A 12 -13.88 -14.70 20.20
N GLN A 13 -13.21 -14.77 21.35
CA GLN A 13 -13.75 -14.28 22.62
C GLN A 13 -14.02 -12.77 22.59
N ALA A 14 -13.13 -12.02 21.93
CA ALA A 14 -13.29 -10.59 21.69
C ALA A 14 -14.33 -10.25 20.59
N LYS A 15 -15.00 -11.26 20.01
CA LYS A 15 -16.06 -11.12 19.01
C LYS A 15 -15.64 -10.32 17.77
N PHE A 16 -14.39 -10.50 17.32
CA PHE A 16 -13.96 -9.91 16.06
C PHE A 16 -14.80 -10.51 14.91
N PRO A 17 -15.37 -9.67 14.02
CA PRO A 17 -16.30 -10.12 12.99
C PRO A 17 -15.63 -10.93 11.88
N LEU A 18 -14.32 -10.72 11.68
CA LEU A 18 -13.53 -11.43 10.68
C LEU A 18 -12.18 -11.80 11.27
N ILE A 19 -11.88 -13.09 11.26
CA ILE A 19 -10.60 -13.65 11.71
C ILE A 19 -10.09 -14.63 10.65
N SER A 20 -8.77 -14.72 10.48
CA SER A 20 -8.20 -15.73 9.60
C SER A 20 -8.38 -17.11 10.20
N LYS A 21 -8.95 -18.03 9.43
CA LYS A 21 -9.10 -19.44 9.81
C LYS A 21 -8.06 -20.27 9.07
N ALA A 22 -7.58 -21.33 9.71
CA ALA A 22 -6.68 -22.26 9.05
C ALA A 22 -7.42 -22.94 7.89
N VAL A 23 -6.94 -22.71 6.65
CA VAL A 23 -7.47 -23.37 5.45
C VAL A 23 -7.13 -24.86 5.50
N GLN A 24 -5.92 -25.19 5.93
CA GLN A 24 -5.45 -26.54 6.18
C GLN A 24 -4.42 -26.53 7.32
N ARG A 25 -4.35 -27.63 8.08
CA ARG A 25 -3.28 -27.91 9.04
C ARG A 25 -2.64 -29.24 8.71
N GLY A 26 -1.33 -29.32 8.88
CA GLY A 26 -0.57 -30.53 8.57
C GLY A 26 0.92 -30.27 8.56
N LYS A 27 1.66 -31.21 7.99
CA LYS A 27 3.11 -31.08 7.82
C LYS A 27 3.42 -30.07 6.71
N LEU A 28 4.58 -29.41 6.81
CA LEU A 28 4.98 -28.39 5.82
C LEU A 28 4.95 -28.93 4.39
N GLU A 29 5.40 -30.16 4.16
CA GLU A 29 5.44 -30.76 2.82
C GLU A 29 4.05 -30.98 2.23
N GLU A 30 3.06 -31.32 3.04
CA GLU A 30 1.66 -31.44 2.60
C GLU A 30 1.09 -30.05 2.27
N LEU A 31 1.34 -29.06 3.12
CA LEU A 31 0.85 -27.69 2.93
C LEU A 31 1.48 -27.01 1.70
N LYS A 32 2.73 -27.33 1.36
CA LYS A 32 3.41 -26.87 0.15
C LYS A 32 2.75 -27.37 -1.14
N GLN A 33 1.97 -28.44 -1.09
CA GLN A 33 1.29 -29.00 -2.27
C GLN A 33 -0.09 -28.38 -2.50
N PHE A 34 -0.57 -27.50 -1.62
CA PHE A 34 -1.87 -26.85 -1.78
C PHE A 34 -1.96 -26.12 -3.14
N ASP A 35 -3.06 -26.33 -3.85
CA ASP A 35 -3.32 -25.68 -5.14
C ASP A 35 -3.79 -24.23 -4.93
N VAL A 36 -2.82 -23.32 -4.96
CA VAL A 36 -3.09 -21.87 -4.86
C VAL A 36 -3.66 -21.28 -6.14
N GLU A 37 -3.51 -21.93 -7.29
CA GLU A 37 -3.92 -21.37 -8.59
C GLU A 37 -5.44 -21.41 -8.75
N ASN A 38 -6.10 -22.45 -8.23
CA ASN A 38 -7.55 -22.60 -8.29
C ASN A 38 -8.24 -22.29 -6.95
N PHE A 39 -7.53 -21.72 -5.97
CA PHE A 39 -8.11 -21.44 -4.66
C PHE A 39 -9.10 -20.28 -4.72
N ILE A 40 -10.39 -20.56 -4.56
CA ILE A 40 -11.44 -19.53 -4.52
C ILE A 40 -11.50 -18.90 -3.12
N SER A 41 -11.54 -17.57 -3.07
CA SER A 41 -11.61 -16.81 -1.83
C SER A 41 -12.87 -17.16 -1.04
N THR A 42 -12.68 -17.48 0.24
CA THR A 42 -13.76 -17.80 1.19
C THR A 42 -14.35 -16.55 1.85
N ILE A 43 -13.73 -15.38 1.66
CA ILE A 43 -14.11 -14.13 2.33
C ILE A 43 -15.57 -13.72 2.03
N PRO A 44 -16.06 -13.72 0.77
CA PRO A 44 -17.46 -13.33 0.50
C PRO A 44 -18.46 -14.19 1.28
N LYS A 45 -18.23 -15.50 1.34
CA LYS A 45 -19.07 -16.44 2.09
C LYS A 45 -19.04 -16.15 3.60
N ILE A 46 -17.87 -15.86 4.16
CA ILE A 46 -17.71 -15.54 5.59
C ILE A 46 -18.45 -14.24 5.94
N LEU A 47 -18.49 -13.28 5.03
CA LEU A 47 -19.17 -12.00 5.20
C LEU A 47 -20.66 -12.03 4.84
N GLY A 48 -21.21 -13.18 4.43
CA GLY A 48 -22.61 -13.30 4.01
C GLY A 48 -22.93 -12.57 2.70
N LEU A 49 -21.94 -12.30 1.87
CA LEU A 49 -22.10 -11.62 0.58
C LEU A 49 -22.58 -12.60 -0.49
N PRO A 50 -23.30 -12.12 -1.53
CA PRO A 50 -23.67 -12.96 -2.65
C PRO A 50 -22.42 -13.52 -3.36
N PRO A 51 -22.52 -14.71 -3.98
CA PRO A 51 -21.42 -15.28 -4.72
C PRO A 51 -21.03 -14.35 -5.88
N PRO A 52 -19.72 -14.14 -6.12
CA PRO A 52 -19.26 -13.29 -7.20
C PRO A 52 -19.64 -13.89 -8.55
N LYS A 53 -19.91 -13.01 -9.54
CA LYS A 53 -20.31 -13.42 -10.90
C LYS A 53 -19.18 -14.08 -11.69
N CYS A 54 -17.93 -13.88 -11.27
CA CYS A 54 -16.73 -14.44 -11.87
C CYS A 54 -15.94 -15.27 -10.85
N LYS A 55 -14.92 -16.00 -11.33
CA LYS A 55 -14.00 -16.75 -10.47
C LYS A 55 -13.23 -15.79 -9.57
N ASN A 56 -13.58 -15.75 -8.29
CA ASN A 56 -12.92 -14.93 -7.28
C ASN A 56 -11.72 -15.68 -6.67
N ILE A 57 -10.68 -15.83 -7.47
CA ILE A 57 -9.43 -16.49 -7.06
C ILE A 57 -8.80 -15.68 -5.92
N ALA A 58 -8.43 -16.34 -4.84
CA ALA A 58 -7.70 -15.71 -3.75
C ALA A 58 -6.28 -15.36 -4.19
N GLU A 59 -5.73 -14.26 -3.65
CA GLU A 59 -4.34 -13.88 -3.90
C GLU A 59 -3.37 -15.02 -3.58
N GLY A 60 -3.64 -15.75 -2.50
CA GLY A 60 -2.82 -16.87 -2.08
C GLY A 60 -3.05 -17.28 -0.63
N LEU A 61 -2.03 -17.94 -0.08
CA LEU A 61 -2.00 -18.44 1.29
C LEU A 61 -0.72 -18.04 2.02
N VAL A 62 -0.84 -17.96 3.33
CA VAL A 62 0.28 -17.78 4.26
C VAL A 62 0.45 -19.07 5.03
N LEU A 63 1.61 -19.71 4.87
CA LEU A 63 2.05 -20.84 5.66
C LEU A 63 2.89 -20.31 6.82
N ARG A 64 2.52 -20.69 8.03
CA ARG A 64 3.21 -20.32 9.26
C ARG A 64 3.15 -21.45 10.26
N LEU A 65 4.05 -21.44 11.22
CA LEU A 65 4.01 -22.37 12.33
C LEU A 65 2.77 -22.10 13.21
N ALA A 66 2.13 -23.17 13.66
CA ALA A 66 1.03 -23.08 14.61
C ALA A 66 1.52 -22.57 15.98
N LYS A 67 2.71 -23.04 16.40
CA LYS A 67 3.43 -22.57 17.57
C LYS A 67 4.53 -21.60 17.18
N GLU A 68 4.59 -20.46 17.85
CA GLU A 68 5.64 -19.48 17.63
C GLU A 68 6.98 -20.01 18.14
N VAL A 69 8.04 -19.69 17.41
CA VAL A 69 9.40 -19.95 17.86
C VAL A 69 9.93 -18.66 18.49
N PRO A 70 10.56 -18.72 19.68
CA PRO A 70 11.12 -17.55 20.32
C PRO A 70 12.13 -16.83 19.41
N SER A 71 12.12 -15.50 19.42
CA SER A 71 13.07 -14.69 18.65
C SER A 71 14.53 -14.88 19.08
N SER A 72 14.78 -15.52 20.23
CA SER A 72 16.12 -15.96 20.63
C SER A 72 16.66 -17.11 19.79
N VAL A 73 15.79 -17.87 19.11
CA VAL A 73 16.16 -19.04 18.30
C VAL A 73 16.19 -18.70 16.81
N VAL A 74 15.33 -17.78 16.36
CA VAL A 74 15.21 -17.40 14.95
C VAL A 74 15.28 -15.88 14.79
N VAL A 75 16.15 -15.41 13.89
CA VAL A 75 16.31 -13.99 13.55
C VAL A 75 15.07 -13.48 12.81
N ASP A 76 14.63 -14.25 11.82
CA ASP A 76 13.43 -13.96 11.04
C ASP A 76 12.31 -14.92 11.38
N ARG A 77 11.08 -14.42 11.24
CA ARG A 77 9.91 -15.24 11.47
C ARG A 77 9.73 -16.26 10.33
N PRO A 78 9.57 -17.56 10.64
CA PRO A 78 9.32 -18.58 9.62
C PRO A 78 7.88 -18.46 9.07
N ILE A 79 7.72 -17.59 8.07
CA ILE A 79 6.50 -17.43 7.28
C ILE A 79 6.84 -17.63 5.81
N LEU A 80 6.05 -18.47 5.14
CA LEU A 80 6.09 -18.63 3.69
C LEU A 80 4.78 -18.12 3.08
N LYS A 81 4.87 -17.25 2.09
CA LYS A 81 3.71 -16.76 1.33
C LYS A 81 3.71 -17.44 -0.03
N ARG A 82 2.59 -18.05 -0.41
CA ARG A 82 2.38 -18.61 -1.75
C ARG A 82 1.25 -17.85 -2.42
N LYS A 83 1.52 -17.25 -3.56
CA LYS A 83 0.53 -16.47 -4.34
C LYS A 83 0.23 -17.18 -5.65
N SER A 84 -1.01 -17.08 -6.12
CA SER A 84 -1.41 -17.54 -7.44
C SER A 84 -0.74 -16.71 -8.54
N LYS A 85 -0.57 -17.28 -9.74
CA LYS A 85 0.00 -16.56 -10.89
C LYS A 85 -0.83 -15.38 -11.31
N ALA A 86 -2.16 -15.52 -11.24
CA ALA A 86 -3.12 -14.45 -11.54
C ALA A 86 -2.85 -13.16 -10.74
N PHE A 87 -2.25 -13.29 -9.54
CA PHE A 87 -1.81 -12.14 -8.73
C PHE A 87 -0.29 -11.90 -8.80
N ALA A 88 0.52 -12.89 -9.18
CA ALA A 88 1.97 -12.76 -9.28
C ALA A 88 2.43 -11.92 -10.49
N GLU A 89 1.63 -11.85 -11.57
CA GLU A 89 1.97 -11.09 -12.78
C GLU A 89 2.03 -9.58 -12.55
N VAL A 90 1.26 -9.05 -11.58
CA VAL A 90 1.37 -7.65 -11.15
C VAL A 90 2.71 -7.36 -10.45
N ALA A 91 3.34 -8.37 -9.86
CA ALA A 91 4.59 -8.23 -9.11
C ALA A 91 5.87 -8.48 -9.94
N ARG A 92 5.74 -8.97 -11.18
CA ARG A 92 6.86 -9.31 -12.07
C ARG A 92 6.99 -8.30 -13.22
N ALA A 93 7.10 -7.02 -12.90
CA ALA A 93 7.82 -6.12 -13.81
C ALA A 93 9.25 -6.69 -14.01
N PRO A 94 9.79 -6.70 -15.25
CA PRO A 94 11.06 -7.33 -15.54
C PRO A 94 12.16 -6.72 -14.69
N LYS A 95 12.84 -7.56 -13.90
CA LYS A 95 14.03 -7.16 -13.17
C LYS A 95 15.13 -6.91 -14.21
N LEU A 96 15.31 -5.65 -14.61
CA LEU A 96 16.51 -5.22 -15.32
C LEU A 96 17.72 -5.70 -14.51
N SER A 97 18.67 -6.33 -15.21
CA SER A 97 19.85 -7.00 -14.65
C SER A 97 20.52 -6.12 -13.59
N ARG A 98 20.51 -6.61 -12.35
CA ARG A 98 21.15 -5.92 -11.21
C ARG A 98 22.66 -6.07 -11.38
N SER A 99 23.35 -4.99 -11.72
CA SER A 99 24.81 -4.92 -11.56
C SER A 99 25.18 -4.89 -10.06
N PRO A 100 26.35 -5.44 -9.68
CA PRO A 100 26.76 -5.47 -8.28
C PRO A 100 26.96 -4.04 -7.76
N SER A 101 26.35 -3.76 -6.61
CA SER A 101 26.41 -2.46 -5.94
C SER A 101 27.84 -2.10 -5.52
N PRO A 102 28.29 -0.84 -5.73
CA PRO A 102 29.59 -0.40 -5.24
C PRO A 102 29.59 -0.40 -3.70
N LYS A 103 30.64 -0.96 -3.10
CA LYS A 103 30.87 -0.87 -1.66
C LYS A 103 31.10 0.59 -1.30
N SER A 104 30.17 1.19 -0.56
CA SER A 104 30.33 2.52 0.01
C SER A 104 31.35 2.44 1.15
N GLN A 105 32.57 2.89 0.87
CA GLN A 105 33.45 3.43 1.89
C GLN A 105 33.13 4.91 2.01
N ASN A 106 32.55 5.31 3.14
CA ASN A 106 32.90 6.50 3.92
C ASN A 106 31.74 6.90 4.82
N GLY A 107 31.89 6.59 6.11
CA GLY A 107 31.26 7.39 7.15
C GLY A 107 32.10 8.64 7.43
N ARG A 108 31.46 9.75 7.74
CA ARG A 108 31.84 10.70 8.81
C ARG A 108 30.76 11.77 8.97
N GLY A 109 30.52 12.13 10.24
CA GLY A 109 29.31 12.76 10.73
C GLY A 109 29.02 14.17 10.19
N SER A 110 27.73 14.51 10.18
CA SER A 110 27.25 15.89 10.06
C SER A 110 26.80 16.37 11.45
N SER A 111 27.31 17.53 11.86
CA SER A 111 26.99 18.20 13.13
C SER A 111 25.50 18.54 13.24
N GLU A 112 24.98 18.62 14.47
CA GLU A 112 23.56 18.94 14.73
C GLU A 112 23.11 20.25 14.08
N GLU A 113 23.95 21.28 14.06
CA GLU A 113 23.67 22.55 13.37
C GLU A 113 23.39 22.38 11.87
N SER A 114 24.01 21.38 11.24
CA SER A 114 23.80 21.09 9.81
C SER A 114 22.45 20.38 9.55
N LYS A 115 21.94 19.64 10.54
CA LYS A 115 20.62 19.01 10.48
C LYS A 115 19.51 20.04 10.73
N GLU A 116 19.74 20.95 11.68
CA GLU A 116 18.76 21.94 12.09
C GLU A 116 18.55 23.02 11.02
N LYS A 117 19.64 23.50 10.38
CA LYS A 117 19.54 24.38 9.21
C LYS A 117 18.77 23.73 8.05
N ARG A 118 18.97 22.43 7.81
CA ARG A 118 18.26 21.68 6.78
C ARG A 118 16.77 21.52 7.11
N TYR A 119 16.42 21.32 8.38
CA TYR A 119 15.03 21.27 8.84
C TYR A 119 14.31 22.61 8.64
N LEU A 120 14.94 23.71 9.07
CA LEU A 120 14.40 25.06 8.93
C LEU A 120 14.21 25.46 7.46
N GLU A 121 15.13 25.07 6.58
CA GLU A 121 15.01 25.35 5.14
C GLU A 121 13.87 24.54 4.49
N ILE A 122 13.67 23.28 4.92
CA ILE A 122 12.51 22.47 4.49
C ILE A 122 11.19 23.07 4.99
N GLU A 123 11.13 23.58 6.22
CA GLU A 123 9.93 24.24 6.76
C GLU A 123 9.62 25.55 6.04
N ARG A 124 10.65 26.33 5.72
CA ARG A 124 10.49 27.58 4.95
C ARG A 124 9.99 27.29 3.53
N MET A 125 10.55 26.27 2.88
CA MET A 125 10.06 25.80 1.58
C MET A 125 8.62 25.27 1.65
N ARG A 126 8.22 24.59 2.73
CA ARG A 126 6.83 24.16 2.95
C ARG A 126 5.88 25.34 3.15
N SER A 127 6.32 26.38 3.85
CA SER A 127 5.57 27.63 4.03
C SER A 127 5.35 28.35 2.69
N ASP A 128 6.40 28.44 1.87
CA ASP A 128 6.35 29.19 0.61
C ASP A 128 5.63 28.42 -0.52
N PHE A 129 5.64 27.08 -0.48
CA PHE A 129 4.91 26.23 -1.43
C PHE A 129 3.40 26.16 -1.11
N VAL A 130 2.98 26.55 0.10
CA VAL A 130 1.58 26.52 0.55
C VAL A 130 1.02 27.94 0.69
N ARG A 131 1.08 28.74 -0.39
CA ARG A 131 0.05 29.77 -0.58
C ARG A 131 -1.16 29.12 -1.23
N TYR A 132 -2.03 28.56 -0.38
CA TYR A 132 -3.40 28.28 -0.80
C TYR A 132 -4.01 29.59 -1.29
N PRO A 133 -4.45 29.71 -2.56
CA PRO A 133 -5.33 30.80 -2.91
C PRO A 133 -6.55 30.69 -1.98
N GLU A 134 -6.97 31.80 -1.36
CA GLU A 134 -8.16 31.87 -0.51
C GLU A 134 -9.41 31.63 -1.36
N ILE A 135 -9.62 30.38 -1.75
CA ILE A 135 -10.77 29.94 -2.49
C ILE A 135 -11.76 29.47 -1.44
N LYS A 136 -12.95 30.08 -1.39
CA LYS A 136 -14.06 29.59 -0.57
C LYS A 136 -14.41 28.18 -1.03
N HIS A 137 -13.77 27.18 -0.42
CA HIS A 137 -13.91 25.79 -0.83
C HIS A 137 -15.32 25.30 -0.50
N ASP A 138 -15.95 24.64 -1.47
CA ASP A 138 -17.14 23.84 -1.22
C ASP A 138 -16.81 22.76 -0.19
N LYS A 139 -17.69 22.55 0.81
CA LYS A 139 -17.53 21.54 1.86
C LYS A 139 -17.27 20.15 1.27
N ARG A 140 -17.85 19.88 0.10
CA ARG A 140 -17.64 18.62 -0.64
C ARG A 140 -16.22 18.48 -1.16
N ALA A 141 -15.64 19.55 -1.70
CA ALA A 141 -14.26 19.55 -2.19
C ALA A 141 -13.25 19.35 -1.05
N ILE A 142 -13.50 19.94 0.12
CA ILE A 142 -12.66 19.74 1.32
C ILE A 142 -12.66 18.27 1.75
N GLU A 143 -13.83 17.63 1.78
CA GLU A 143 -13.92 16.23 2.20
C GLU A 143 -13.29 15.28 1.17
N ALA A 144 -13.51 15.53 -0.12
CA ALA A 144 -12.82 14.83 -1.21
C ALA A 144 -11.30 14.89 -1.07
N TRP A 145 -10.77 16.09 -0.76
CA TRP A 145 -9.35 16.31 -0.54
C TRP A 145 -8.79 15.53 0.67
N LYS A 146 -9.55 15.47 1.77
CA LYS A 146 -9.14 14.67 2.94
C LYS A 146 -9.05 13.19 2.61
N ASP A 147 -9.98 12.69 1.81
CA ASP A 147 -9.99 11.29 1.41
C ASP A 147 -8.87 10.98 0.42
N LEU A 148 -8.66 11.82 -0.59
CA LEU A 148 -7.56 11.69 -1.55
C LEU A 148 -6.18 11.71 -0.87
N ARG A 149 -5.99 12.54 0.17
CA ARG A 149 -4.75 12.58 0.95
C ARG A 149 -4.38 11.23 1.56
N ARG A 150 -5.34 10.36 1.85
CA ARG A 150 -5.07 9.01 2.42
C ARG A 150 -4.36 8.09 1.44
N TYR A 151 -4.42 8.37 0.14
CA TYR A 151 -3.76 7.59 -0.90
C TYR A 151 -2.33 8.06 -1.17
N VAL A 152 -1.95 9.26 -0.71
CA VAL A 152 -0.58 9.78 -0.81
C VAL A 152 0.26 9.24 0.36
N VAL A 153 0.83 8.05 0.19
CA VAL A 153 1.59 7.32 1.23
C VAL A 153 3.04 7.07 0.83
N GLU A 154 3.92 6.89 1.82
CA GLU A 154 5.36 6.68 1.58
C GLU A 154 5.65 5.45 0.70
N ASN A 155 4.86 4.38 0.84
CA ASN A 155 4.97 3.20 -0.03
C ASN A 155 4.72 3.55 -1.51
N ARG A 156 3.80 4.49 -1.76
CA ARG A 156 3.46 4.93 -3.11
C ARG A 156 4.55 5.82 -3.67
N LEU A 157 5.08 6.73 -2.87
CA LEU A 157 6.27 7.50 -3.22
C LEU A 157 7.44 6.56 -3.55
N ARG A 158 7.67 5.52 -2.76
CA ARG A 158 8.72 4.51 -3.04
C ARG A 158 8.47 3.74 -4.33
N SER A 159 7.22 3.43 -4.65
CA SER A 159 6.82 2.80 -5.93
C SER A 159 7.10 3.73 -7.12
N VAL A 160 6.65 4.98 -7.05
CA VAL A 160 6.87 6.02 -8.07
C VAL A 160 8.36 6.31 -8.26
N MET A 161 9.08 6.52 -7.17
CA MET A 161 10.53 6.69 -7.19
C MET A 161 11.23 5.47 -7.78
N SER A 162 10.72 4.26 -7.53
CA SER A 162 11.25 3.02 -8.12
C SER A 162 10.96 2.90 -9.62
N LYS A 163 9.87 3.48 -10.13
CA LYS A 163 9.55 3.55 -11.57
C LYS A 163 10.45 4.56 -12.29
N LEU A 164 10.86 5.62 -11.59
CA LEU A 164 11.61 6.75 -12.15
C LEU A 164 13.15 6.64 -11.98
N VAL A 165 13.67 5.52 -11.45
CA VAL A 165 15.11 5.34 -11.20
C VAL A 165 15.93 5.40 -12.50
N GLY A 166 16.88 6.34 -12.55
CA GLY A 166 17.81 6.55 -13.68
C GLY A 166 17.72 7.93 -14.32
N GLN A 167 16.63 8.66 -14.10
CA GLN A 167 16.41 10.01 -14.66
C GLN A 167 16.52 11.13 -13.62
N ILE A 168 16.54 10.81 -12.32
CA ILE A 168 16.44 11.79 -11.23
C ILE A 168 17.80 12.40 -10.91
N ASN A 169 18.15 13.49 -11.58
CA ASN A 169 19.37 14.27 -11.34
C ASN A 169 19.10 15.78 -11.15
N LYS A 170 17.86 16.27 -11.32
CA LYS A 170 17.51 17.71 -11.35
C LYS A 170 16.12 18.00 -10.76
N GLN A 171 15.86 19.28 -10.51
CA GLN A 171 14.60 19.81 -9.97
C GLN A 171 13.36 19.49 -10.84
N LYS A 172 13.55 19.32 -12.15
CA LYS A 172 12.52 18.85 -13.10
C LYS A 172 12.04 17.42 -12.82
N ASP A 173 12.86 16.62 -12.12
CA ASP A 173 12.53 15.24 -11.79
C ASP A 173 11.66 15.16 -10.54
N LEU A 174 11.71 16.17 -9.65
CA LEU A 174 10.81 16.29 -8.50
C LEU A 174 9.37 16.60 -8.95
N GLU A 175 9.19 17.49 -9.93
CA GLU A 175 7.88 17.78 -10.52
C GLU A 175 7.29 16.53 -11.18
N MET A 176 8.10 15.79 -11.93
CA MET A 176 7.68 14.53 -12.55
C MET A 176 7.30 13.47 -11.51
N VAL A 177 8.08 13.33 -10.43
CA VAL A 177 7.74 12.45 -9.30
C VAL A 177 6.44 12.85 -8.65
N ALA A 178 6.20 14.15 -8.43
CA ALA A 178 4.98 14.65 -7.81
C ALA A 178 3.74 14.38 -8.68
N VAL A 179 3.85 14.61 -10.00
CA VAL A 179 2.78 14.33 -10.96
C VAL A 179 2.48 12.83 -11.02
N GLU A 180 3.51 12.00 -11.11
CA GLU A 180 3.34 10.55 -11.18
C GLU A 180 2.76 9.98 -9.88
N LEU A 181 3.13 10.56 -8.72
CA LEU A 181 2.54 10.23 -7.43
C LEU A 181 1.08 10.66 -7.32
N ALA A 182 0.74 11.85 -7.84
CA ALA A 182 -0.63 12.33 -7.86
C ALA A 182 -1.52 11.44 -8.75
N ASN A 183 -1.02 11.07 -9.94
CA ASN A 183 -1.72 10.16 -10.85
C ASN A 183 -1.93 8.78 -10.22
N ASP A 184 -0.88 8.17 -9.66
CA ASP A 184 -0.96 6.85 -9.03
C ASP A 184 -1.90 6.85 -7.80
N ALA A 185 -1.92 7.95 -7.03
CA ALA A 185 -2.87 8.12 -5.93
C ALA A 185 -4.31 8.35 -6.40
N HIS A 186 -4.50 9.08 -7.51
CA HIS A 186 -5.81 9.36 -8.08
C HIS A 186 -6.45 8.10 -8.70
N GLU A 187 -5.67 7.29 -9.42
CA GLU A 187 -6.15 6.02 -9.98
C GLU A 187 -6.65 5.07 -8.88
N ASP A 188 -5.89 4.90 -7.80
CA ASP A 188 -6.33 4.08 -6.67
C ASP A 188 -7.58 4.65 -5.98
N PHE A 189 -7.66 5.98 -5.85
CA PHE A 189 -8.85 6.64 -5.31
C PHE A 189 -10.10 6.39 -6.18
N LEU A 190 -9.96 6.44 -7.50
CA LEU A 190 -11.05 6.16 -8.44
C LEU A 190 -11.47 4.69 -8.43
N LEU A 191 -10.50 3.77 -8.32
CA LEU A 191 -10.76 2.33 -8.21
C LEU A 191 -11.58 2.02 -6.94
N ASP A 192 -11.20 2.59 -5.80
CA ASP A 192 -11.92 2.40 -4.53
C ASP A 192 -13.30 3.06 -4.54
N SER A 193 -13.44 4.21 -5.19
CA SER A 193 -14.75 4.89 -5.33
C SER A 193 -15.71 4.06 -6.19
N ASN A 194 -15.24 3.51 -7.32
CA ASN A 194 -16.04 2.65 -8.19
C ASN A 194 -16.41 1.31 -7.54
N ASN A 195 -15.53 0.74 -6.72
CA ASN A 195 -15.78 -0.52 -6.01
C ASN A 195 -16.81 -0.38 -4.87
N LYS A 196 -17.02 0.82 -4.33
CA LYS A 196 -18.03 1.09 -3.29
C LYS A 196 -19.45 1.25 -3.85
N GLY A 197 -19.65 1.17 -5.17
CA GLY A 197 -20.96 1.39 -5.79
C GLY A 197 -21.43 2.85 -5.74
N GLU A 198 -20.56 3.76 -5.30
CA GLU A 198 -20.74 5.19 -5.46
C GLU A 198 -20.53 5.48 -6.95
N SER A 199 -21.63 5.71 -7.67
CA SER A 199 -21.61 5.98 -9.11
C SER A 199 -20.50 6.98 -9.43
N ASN A 200 -19.68 6.64 -10.43
CA ASN A 200 -18.61 7.46 -10.99
C ASN A 200 -18.91 8.96 -10.75
N CYS A 201 -18.14 9.56 -9.83
CA CYS A 201 -18.06 10.99 -9.66
C CYS A 201 -19.26 11.70 -8.98
N ALA A 202 -19.99 11.10 -8.02
CA ALA A 202 -20.94 11.90 -7.22
C ALA A 202 -20.28 13.08 -6.45
N ILE A 203 -18.98 12.97 -6.15
CA ILE A 203 -18.20 13.98 -5.42
C ILE A 203 -17.71 15.13 -6.33
N PHE A 204 -17.31 14.85 -7.58
CA PHE A 204 -16.82 15.90 -8.49
C PHE A 204 -17.80 16.33 -9.59
N ASN A 205 -18.86 15.55 -9.89
CA ASN A 205 -19.88 15.90 -10.90
C ASN A 205 -20.72 17.13 -10.50
N GLY A 206 -20.66 17.54 -9.23
CA GLY A 206 -21.31 18.76 -8.71
C GLY A 206 -20.34 19.91 -8.44
N LEU A 207 -19.04 19.75 -8.68
CA LEU A 207 -18.03 20.78 -8.48
C LEU A 207 -17.84 21.58 -9.77
N ASP A 208 -17.74 22.90 -9.66
CA ASP A 208 -17.43 23.73 -10.82
C ASP A 208 -16.03 23.42 -11.38
N LEU A 209 -15.80 23.80 -12.65
CA LEU A 209 -14.52 23.53 -13.33
C LEU A 209 -13.31 24.14 -12.60
N ALA A 210 -13.52 25.22 -11.82
CA ALA A 210 -12.48 25.84 -11.02
C ALA A 210 -12.09 24.94 -9.84
N SER A 211 -13.08 24.36 -9.14
CA SER A 211 -12.91 23.45 -8.01
C SER A 211 -12.28 22.13 -8.42
N GLN A 212 -12.63 21.60 -9.60
CA GLN A 212 -12.00 20.40 -10.15
C GLN A 212 -10.52 20.63 -10.50
N LYS A 213 -10.17 21.80 -11.07
CA LYS A 213 -8.78 22.15 -11.43
C LYS A 213 -7.86 22.36 -10.23
N ILE A 214 -8.41 22.64 -9.04
CA ILE A 214 -7.63 22.77 -7.80
C ILE A 214 -7.19 21.40 -7.27
N ILE A 215 -7.92 20.32 -7.57
CA ILE A 215 -7.61 18.97 -7.08
C ILE A 215 -6.48 18.31 -7.89
N ILE A 216 -6.32 18.73 -9.14
CA ILE A 216 -5.40 18.14 -10.13
C ILE A 216 -4.07 18.93 -10.25
N LYS A 217 -3.98 20.13 -9.65
CA LYS A 217 -2.75 20.94 -9.60
C LYS A 217 -2.10 20.86 -8.23
#